data_AF-A0A256HQN1-F1
#
_entry.id   AF-A0A256HQN1-F1
#
_cell.length_a   1.000
_cell.length_b   1.000
_cell.length_c   1.000
_cell.angle_alpha   90.00
_cell.angle_beta   90.00
_cell.angle_gamma   90.00
#
_symmetry.space_group_name_H-M   'P 1'
#
loop_
_entity.id
_entity.type
_entity.pdbx_description
1 polymer ?
#
loop_
_entity_poly.entity_id
_entity_poly.type
_entity_poly.pdbx_seq_one_letter_code
_entity_poly.pdbx_strand_id
1 'polypeptide(L)'
;MDAAYVFAVAFRLDPDGATVDPDRFEATMEIPASEPGTDGWLFFRDRLWRGEIGDDPSFRGLASDRLGVEVTEASFRELRTDEAYLEALKREVAADLSRFNADSVDAALGKYLGSSIHVRGE
;
A
#
# COMPACT_ATOMS: atom_id res chain seq x y z
N MET A 1 -0.77 -17.44 3.40
CA MET A 1 -0.69 -16.30 2.47
C MET A 1 -0.33 -15.10 3.29
N ASP A 2 0.86 -14.56 3.07
CA ASP A 2 1.38 -13.37 3.72
C ASP A 2 1.65 -12.29 2.69
N ALA A 3 1.08 -11.11 2.90
CA ALA A 3 1.34 -9.95 2.07
C ALA A 3 1.12 -8.64 2.83
N ALA A 4 1.91 -7.64 2.49
CA ALA A 4 1.82 -6.29 3.05
C ALA A 4 2.15 -5.23 2.00
N TYR A 5 1.40 -4.13 2.06
CA TYR A 5 1.73 -2.90 1.35
C TYR A 5 2.77 -2.13 2.16
N VAL A 6 3.94 -1.90 1.57
CA VAL A 6 5.07 -1.22 2.21
C VAL A 6 5.11 0.23 1.75
N PHE A 7 5.16 1.15 2.70
CA PHE A 7 5.25 2.58 2.47
C PHE A 7 6.46 3.16 3.20
N ALA A 8 7.14 4.11 2.55
CA ALA A 8 8.02 5.02 3.27
C ALA A 8 7.18 6.23 3.70
N VAL A 9 7.23 6.57 4.98
CA VAL A 9 6.48 7.69 5.56
C VAL A 9 7.42 8.63 6.29
N ALA A 10 7.09 9.91 6.27
CA ALA A 10 7.66 10.89 7.19
C ALA A 10 6.56 11.40 8.12
N PHE A 11 6.86 11.47 9.42
CA PHE A 11 5.92 11.93 10.42
C PHE A 11 6.58 12.92 11.39
N ARG A 12 5.75 13.70 12.07
CA ARG A 12 6.18 14.63 13.11
C ARG A 12 5.72 14.20 14.49
N LEU A 13 6.57 14.41 15.48
CA LEU A 13 6.19 14.32 16.88
C LEU A 13 5.72 15.69 17.37
N ASP A 14 4.50 15.76 17.90
CA ASP A 14 3.96 16.94 18.59
C ASP A 14 3.59 16.58 20.04
N PRO A 15 4.58 16.43 20.94
CA PRO A 15 4.32 15.99 22.31
C PRO A 15 3.83 17.12 23.21
N ASP A 16 2.80 16.83 24.01
CA ASP A 16 2.33 17.75 25.04
C ASP A 16 3.41 17.96 26.13
N GLY A 17 3.98 19.17 26.18
CA GLY A 17 4.89 19.59 27.26
C GLY A 17 6.37 19.27 27.05
N ALA A 18 6.79 18.90 25.85
CA ALA A 18 8.20 18.75 25.48
C ALA A 18 8.50 19.41 24.13
N THR A 19 9.78 19.70 23.86
CA THR A 19 10.25 20.12 22.53
C THR A 19 11.16 19.04 21.99
N VAL A 20 10.97 18.67 20.73
CA VAL A 20 11.76 17.64 20.04
C VAL A 20 12.45 18.32 18.86
N ASP A 21 13.75 18.09 18.73
CA ASP A 21 14.56 18.56 17.60
C ASP A 21 15.60 17.47 17.25
N PRO A 22 15.56 16.87 16.04
CA PRO A 22 14.57 17.11 14.98
C PRO A 22 13.18 16.56 15.34
N ASP A 23 12.12 17.24 14.90
CA ASP A 23 10.72 16.83 15.11
C ASP A 23 10.17 15.91 14.01
N ARG A 24 10.85 15.82 12.86
CA ARG A 24 10.48 14.98 11.69
C ARG A 24 11.33 13.72 11.63
N PHE A 25 10.66 12.58 11.47
CA PHE A 25 11.27 11.25 11.39
C PHE A 25 10.77 10.50 10.16
N GLU A 26 11.64 9.67 9.59
CA GLU A 26 11.30 8.78 8.49
C GLU A 26 11.19 7.35 9.00
N ALA A 27 10.19 6.62 8.50
CA ALA A 27 9.94 5.23 8.87
C ALA A 27 9.37 4.42 7.70
N THR A 28 9.45 3.10 7.83
CA THR A 28 8.74 2.16 6.97
C THR A 28 7.46 1.73 7.67
N MET A 29 6.32 1.94 7.02
CA MET A 29 5.02 1.48 7.47
C MET A 29 4.58 0.29 6.61
N GLU A 30 4.13 -0.78 7.25
CA GLU A 30 3.58 -1.96 6.58
C GLU A 30 2.08 -2.07 6.92
N ILE A 31 1.23 -2.14 5.89
CA ILE A 31 -0.20 -2.39 6.04
C ILE A 31 -0.47 -3.81 5.54
N PRO A 32 -0.96 -4.74 6.41
CA PRO A 32 -1.31 -6.08 5.99
C PRO A 32 -2.33 -6.06 4.85
N ALA A 33 -2.07 -6.83 3.80
CA ALA A 33 -2.98 -6.95 2.68
C ALA A 33 -4.08 -7.98 2.99
N SER A 34 -5.34 -7.61 2.76
CA SER A 34 -6.47 -8.53 2.93
C SER A 34 -6.42 -9.64 1.88
N GLU A 35 -6.95 -10.81 2.24
CA GLU A 35 -6.97 -11.97 1.33
C GLU A 35 -7.72 -11.63 0.02
N PRO A 36 -7.18 -11.99 -1.16
CA PRO A 36 -7.85 -11.73 -2.43
C PRO A 36 -9.26 -12.32 -2.46
N GLY A 37 -10.22 -11.51 -2.91
CA GLY A 37 -11.65 -11.90 -2.98
C GLY A 37 -12.44 -11.66 -1.69
N THR A 38 -11.80 -11.25 -0.59
CA THR A 38 -12.45 -10.92 0.69
C THR A 38 -12.60 -9.41 0.88
N ASP A 39 -13.44 -8.95 1.80
CA ASP A 39 -13.61 -7.51 2.04
C ASP A 39 -12.27 -6.78 2.29
N GLY A 40 -12.04 -5.69 1.55
CA GLY A 40 -10.83 -4.86 1.65
C GLY A 40 -9.68 -5.24 0.71
N TRP A 41 -9.75 -6.35 -0.02
CA TRP A 41 -8.67 -6.82 -0.91
C TRP A 41 -8.28 -5.88 -2.06
N LEU A 42 -9.12 -4.88 -2.34
CA LEU A 42 -8.93 -3.90 -3.42
C LEU A 42 -8.19 -2.64 -2.98
N PHE A 43 -7.57 -2.68 -1.81
CA PHE A 43 -6.79 -1.56 -1.28
C PHE A 43 -5.85 -0.96 -2.34
N PHE A 44 -5.12 -1.79 -3.10
CA PHE A 44 -4.23 -1.34 -4.17
C PHE A 44 -4.96 -0.57 -5.27
N ARG A 45 -6.15 -1.03 -5.68
CA ARG A 45 -6.96 -0.38 -6.72
C ARG A 45 -7.50 0.96 -6.23
N ASP A 46 -7.88 1.02 -4.96
CA ASP A 46 -8.56 2.17 -4.38
C ASP A 46 -7.57 3.26 -3.91
N ARG A 47 -6.28 2.91 -3.70
CA ARG A 47 -5.27 3.82 -3.14
C ARG A 47 -4.09 4.09 -4.05
N LEU A 48 -3.78 3.20 -4.99
CA LEU A 48 -2.58 3.30 -5.81
C LEU A 48 -2.91 3.55 -7.28
N TRP A 49 -2.00 4.20 -7.98
CA TRP A 49 -2.06 4.38 -9.41
C TRP A 49 -0.63 4.43 -9.96
N ARG A 50 -0.31 3.53 -10.90
CA ARG A 50 1.01 3.40 -11.52
C ARG A 50 2.17 3.28 -10.52
N GLY A 51 1.93 2.65 -9.37
CA GLY A 51 2.94 2.50 -8.31
C GLY A 51 3.11 3.74 -7.42
N GLU A 52 2.21 4.71 -7.49
CA GLU A 52 2.18 5.88 -6.63
C GLU A 52 0.86 5.94 -5.84
N ILE A 53 0.83 6.73 -4.76
CA ILE A 53 -0.40 6.98 -4.01
C ILE A 53 -1.28 7.92 -4.84
N GLY A 54 -2.51 7.51 -5.15
CA GLY A 54 -3.42 8.26 -6.02
C GLY A 54 -3.96 9.55 -5.38
N ASP A 55 -4.29 9.50 -4.10
CA ASP A 55 -4.76 10.64 -3.30
C ASP A 55 -3.89 10.76 -2.04
N ASP A 56 -2.80 11.52 -2.16
CA ASP A 56 -1.82 11.72 -1.08
C ASP A 56 -2.46 12.31 0.19
N PRO A 57 -3.23 13.42 0.15
CA PRO A 57 -3.86 13.97 1.36
C PRO A 57 -4.75 12.97 2.09
N SER A 58 -5.59 12.22 1.36
CA SER A 58 -6.44 11.18 1.94
C SER A 58 -5.62 10.03 2.54
N PHE A 59 -4.53 9.65 1.88
CA PHE A 59 -3.65 8.59 2.39
C PHE A 59 -2.89 9.03 3.64
N ARG A 60 -2.41 10.29 3.70
CA ARG A 60 -1.72 10.82 4.89
C ARG A 60 -2.63 10.83 6.12
N GLY A 61 -3.91 11.20 5.95
CA GLY A 61 -4.90 11.07 7.03
C GLY A 61 -5.03 9.63 7.53
N LEU A 62 -5.19 8.67 6.61
CA LEU A 62 -5.24 7.24 6.93
C LEU A 62 -3.97 6.73 7.64
N ALA A 63 -2.80 7.17 7.20
CA ALA A 63 -1.52 6.80 7.79
C ALA A 63 -1.37 7.42 9.20
N SER A 64 -1.76 8.67 9.37
CA SER A 64 -1.82 9.35 10.67
C SER A 64 -2.70 8.63 11.67
N ASP A 65 -3.92 8.25 11.26
CA ASP A 65 -4.85 7.53 12.13
C ASP A 65 -4.27 6.19 12.61
N ARG A 66 -3.50 5.50 11.74
CA ARG A 66 -2.85 4.23 12.10
C ARG A 66 -1.63 4.39 12.99
N LEU A 67 -0.82 5.42 12.76
CA LEU A 67 0.43 5.64 13.49
C LEU A 67 0.25 6.45 14.78
N GLY A 68 -0.87 7.18 14.92
CA GLY A 68 -1.13 8.07 16.05
C GLY A 68 -0.29 9.34 16.05
N VAL A 69 0.27 9.72 14.90
CA VAL A 69 1.16 10.89 14.71
C VAL A 69 0.85 11.58 13.38
N GLU A 70 1.21 12.86 13.24
CA GLU A 70 1.02 13.59 11.99
C GLU A 70 1.96 13.06 10.90
N VAL A 71 1.41 12.50 9.82
CA VAL A 71 2.17 12.04 8.65
C VAL A 71 2.23 13.19 7.65
N THR A 72 3.44 13.67 7.40
CA THR A 72 3.68 14.80 6.49
C THR A 72 3.90 14.34 5.06
N GLU A 73 4.46 13.14 4.87
CA GLU A 73 4.75 12.57 3.54
C GLU A 73 4.52 11.05 3.56
N ALA A 74 4.06 10.50 2.43
CA ALA A 74 3.98 9.06 2.24
C ALA A 74 4.32 8.70 0.79
N SER A 75 4.98 7.57 0.58
CA SER A 75 5.25 7.01 -0.73
C SER A 75 5.12 5.49 -0.71
N PHE A 76 4.47 4.94 -1.73
CA PHE A 76 4.39 3.50 -1.92
C PHE A 76 5.76 2.96 -2.36
N ARG A 77 6.13 1.79 -1.82
CA ARG A 77 7.42 1.15 -2.11
C ARG A 77 7.21 -0.16 -2.84
N GLU A 78 6.46 -1.07 -2.24
CA GLU A 78 6.22 -2.40 -2.78
C GLU A 78 4.98 -3.05 -2.17
N LEU A 79 4.35 -3.93 -2.93
CA LEU A 79 3.54 -5.01 -2.40
C LEU A 79 4.51 -6.17 -2.14
N ARG A 80 4.80 -6.40 -0.86
CA ARG A 80 5.61 -7.53 -0.44
C ARG A 80 4.71 -8.72 -0.18
N THR A 81 5.00 -9.87 -0.78
CA THR A 81 4.07 -11.00 -0.82
C THR A 81 4.80 -12.35 -0.85
N ASP A 82 4.10 -13.43 -0.50
CA ASP A 82 4.46 -14.79 -0.90
C ASP A 82 3.85 -15.15 -2.27
N GLU A 83 4.30 -16.26 -2.85
CA GLU A 83 3.81 -16.75 -4.15
C GLU A 83 2.32 -17.12 -4.08
N ALA A 84 1.89 -17.72 -2.96
CA ALA A 84 0.51 -18.16 -2.77
C ALA A 84 -0.49 -17.00 -2.83
N TYR A 85 -0.17 -15.87 -2.20
CA TYR A 85 -0.97 -14.65 -2.26
C TYR A 85 -0.94 -14.04 -3.66
N LEU A 86 0.23 -14.00 -4.33
CA LEU A 86 0.31 -13.44 -5.69
C LEU A 86 -0.55 -14.22 -6.68
N GLU A 87 -0.51 -15.56 -6.62
CA GLU A 87 -1.33 -16.41 -7.47
C GLU A 87 -2.84 -16.26 -7.16
N ALA A 88 -3.21 -16.17 -5.88
CA ALA A 88 -4.59 -15.87 -5.49
C ALA A 88 -5.04 -14.49 -6.01
N LEU A 89 -4.19 -13.47 -5.90
CA LEU A 89 -4.47 -12.13 -6.40
C LEU A 89 -4.70 -12.14 -7.91
N LYS A 90 -3.81 -12.77 -8.67
CA LYS A 90 -3.94 -12.91 -10.13
C LYS A 90 -5.24 -13.61 -10.50
N ARG A 91 -5.63 -14.67 -9.77
CA ARG A 91 -6.89 -15.39 -10.00
C ARG A 91 -8.11 -14.52 -9.82
N GLU A 92 -8.19 -13.78 -8.72
CA GLU A 92 -9.34 -12.91 -8.44
C GLU A 92 -9.41 -11.71 -9.39
N VAL A 93 -8.25 -11.17 -9.81
CA VAL A 93 -8.20 -10.14 -10.87
C VAL A 93 -8.66 -10.70 -12.21
N ALA A 94 -8.23 -11.91 -12.58
CA ALA A 94 -8.62 -12.56 -13.83
C ALA A 94 -10.13 -12.86 -13.89
N ALA A 95 -10.76 -13.10 -12.74
CA ALA A 95 -12.20 -13.36 -12.65
C ALA A 95 -13.06 -12.14 -13.03
N ASP A 96 -12.53 -10.91 -12.88
CA ASP A 96 -13.24 -9.69 -13.25
C ASP A 96 -12.26 -8.58 -13.71
N LEU A 97 -11.68 -8.77 -14.90
CA LEU A 97 -10.81 -7.77 -15.53
C LEU A 97 -11.53 -6.45 -15.85
N SER A 98 -12.85 -6.53 -16.08
CA SER A 98 -13.67 -5.36 -16.41
C SER A 98 -13.65 -4.31 -15.30
N ARG A 99 -13.65 -4.76 -14.04
CA ARG A 99 -13.50 -3.93 -12.84
C ARG A 99 -12.23 -3.09 -12.82
N PHE A 100 -11.18 -3.57 -13.46
CA PHE A 100 -9.88 -2.90 -13.51
C PHE A 100 -9.68 -2.10 -14.80
N ASN A 101 -10.63 -2.16 -15.74
CA ASN A 101 -10.52 -1.58 -17.08
C ASN A 101 -9.15 -1.92 -17.70
N ALA A 102 -8.90 -3.21 -17.82
CA ALA A 102 -7.67 -3.80 -18.32
C ALA A 102 -7.96 -5.07 -19.11
N ASP A 103 -7.10 -5.38 -20.08
CA ASP A 103 -7.28 -6.52 -21.00
C ASP A 103 -6.49 -7.78 -20.55
N SER A 104 -5.65 -7.64 -19.51
CA SER A 104 -4.90 -8.73 -18.91
C SER A 104 -4.64 -8.48 -17.43
N VAL A 105 -4.30 -9.54 -16.68
CA VAL A 105 -3.94 -9.45 -15.27
C VAL A 105 -2.69 -8.59 -15.08
N ASP A 106 -1.66 -8.79 -15.92
CA ASP A 106 -0.43 -7.99 -15.84
C ASP A 106 -0.69 -6.51 -16.13
N ALA A 107 -1.59 -6.21 -17.08
CA ALA A 107 -2.00 -4.84 -17.35
C ALA A 107 -2.75 -4.24 -16.16
N ALA A 108 -3.64 -5.01 -15.51
CA ALA A 108 -4.35 -4.58 -14.31
C ALA A 108 -3.37 -4.32 -13.15
N LEU A 109 -2.51 -5.28 -12.83
CA LEU A 109 -1.55 -5.13 -11.73
C LEU A 109 -0.55 -3.99 -12.02
N GLY A 110 0.02 -3.93 -13.22
CA GLY A 110 0.95 -2.86 -13.61
C GLY A 110 0.31 -1.47 -13.58
N LYS A 111 -0.98 -1.36 -13.90
CA LYS A 111 -1.73 -0.10 -13.83
C LYS A 111 -1.81 0.49 -12.43
N TYR A 112 -1.89 -0.35 -11.39
CA TYR A 112 -2.06 0.10 -10.02
C TYR A 112 -0.75 0.02 -9.20
N LEU A 113 -0.06 -1.12 -9.28
CA LEU A 113 1.15 -1.43 -8.51
C LEU A 113 2.45 -1.06 -9.26
N GLY A 114 2.37 -0.69 -10.54
CA GLY A 114 3.58 -0.49 -11.36
C GLY A 114 4.39 -1.78 -11.44
N SER A 115 5.71 -1.67 -11.25
CA SER A 115 6.63 -2.82 -11.18
C SER A 115 6.97 -3.22 -9.74
N SER A 116 6.19 -2.75 -8.76
CA SER A 116 6.54 -2.82 -7.34
C SER A 116 5.91 -4.01 -6.61
N ILE A 117 5.98 -5.20 -7.20
CA ILE A 117 5.58 -6.46 -6.55
C ILE A 117 6.84 -7.24 -6.19
N HIS A 118 7.01 -7.55 -4.91
CA HIS A 118 8.16 -8.29 -4.40
C HIS A 118 7.69 -9.61 -3.80
N VAL A 119 8.01 -10.71 -4.47
CA VAL A 119 7.80 -12.06 -3.94
C VAL A 119 8.99 -12.43 -3.06
N ARG A 120 8.75 -12.66 -1.76
CA ARG A 120 9.78 -13.18 -0.85
C ARG A 120 10.06 -14.64 -1.26
N GLY A 121 11.30 -14.92 -1.69
CA GLY A 121 11.77 -16.29 -1.88
C GLY A 121 11.87 -17.01 -0.54
N GLU A 122 11.56 -18.31 -0.54
CA GLU A 122 11.71 -19.21 0.62
C GLU A 122 13.15 -19.27 1.16
#